data_AF-A0A9Q3CJ06-F1
#
_entry.id   AF-A0A9Q3CJ06-F1
#
_cell.length_a   1.000
_cell.length_b   1.000
_cell.length_c   1.000
_cell.angle_alpha   90.00
_cell.angle_beta   90.00
_cell.angle_gamma   90.00
#
_symmetry.space_group_name_H-M   'P 1'
#
loop_
_entity.id
_entity.type
_entity.pdbx_description
1 polymer ?
#
loop_
_entity_poly.entity_id
_entity_poly.type
_entity_poly.pdbx_seq_one_letter_code
_entity_poly.pdbx_strand_id
1 'polypeptide(L)'
;MKSFCSPIINKPLMVVSNHLHPPLTLCHILHSLLAFLIVEYYFFLINRSTSPIIPKMPYLDVETRGQLVGMCQARLSFRAIAELNDLPLTTVYKTFQKYQEIGTVTTQKKTGRPTKLNDCDWQQLSRIIPRCRRLSVAQVASLMTSLVSTQTIQREIHKLGKHSQIAPKKPYL
;
A
#
# COMPACT_ATOMS: atom_id res chain seq x y z
N MET A 1 -80.43 -24.81 70.32
CA MET A 1 -81.01 -23.80 71.23
C MET A 1 -80.06 -22.62 71.32
N LYS A 2 -80.61 -21.39 71.30
CA LYS A 2 -79.98 -20.06 71.47
C LYS A 2 -79.25 -19.56 70.21
N SER A 3 -79.80 -18.71 69.33
CA SER A 3 -80.42 -17.36 69.46
C SER A 3 -79.56 -16.37 70.23
N PHE A 4 -79.13 -15.28 69.60
CA PHE A 4 -79.00 -13.89 70.10
C PHE A 4 -78.44 -13.04 68.93
N CYS A 5 -79.28 -12.21 68.30
CA CYS A 5 -79.36 -10.74 68.46
C CYS A 5 -78.05 -9.97 68.24
N SER A 6 -78.09 -9.11 67.21
CA SER A 6 -77.23 -7.96 66.86
C SER A 6 -77.20 -6.89 67.99
N PRO A 7 -76.55 -5.68 67.90
CA PRO A 7 -75.92 -5.01 66.75
C PRO A 7 -74.73 -4.02 67.06
N ILE A 8 -74.33 -3.24 66.04
CA ILE A 8 -73.62 -1.92 66.02
C ILE A 8 -72.21 -1.82 66.63
N ILE A 9 -71.18 -1.57 65.79
CA ILE A 9 -70.18 -0.49 65.99
C ILE A 9 -69.78 0.08 64.61
N ASN A 10 -69.86 1.41 64.49
CA ASN A 10 -69.50 2.23 63.34
C ASN A 10 -67.98 2.41 63.15
N LYS A 11 -67.61 2.74 61.89
CA LYS A 11 -66.41 3.47 61.36
C LYS A 11 -65.23 2.61 60.84
N PRO A 12 -64.36 3.13 59.95
CA PRO A 12 -64.56 4.14 58.89
C PRO A 12 -63.89 3.77 57.53
N LEU A 13 -64.29 4.50 56.48
CA LEU A 13 -63.50 4.97 55.33
C LEU A 13 -62.37 4.06 54.79
N MET A 14 -62.69 3.28 53.76
CA MET A 14 -61.70 2.84 52.78
C MET A 14 -61.34 4.04 51.88
N VAL A 15 -60.24 4.71 52.22
CA VAL A 15 -59.53 5.59 51.29
C VAL A 15 -58.96 4.71 50.18
N VAL A 16 -59.64 4.64 49.03
CA VAL A 16 -59.04 4.18 47.78
C VAL A 16 -58.34 5.39 47.18
N SER A 17 -57.15 5.70 47.70
CA SER A 17 -56.22 6.60 47.01
C SER A 17 -55.55 5.79 45.91
N ASN A 18 -55.95 6.09 44.68
CA ASN A 18 -55.30 5.65 43.46
C ASN A 18 -53.79 5.88 43.56
N HIS A 19 -53.00 4.81 43.55
CA HIS A 19 -51.57 4.89 43.32
C HIS A 19 -51.33 5.40 41.88
N LEU A 20 -51.19 6.71 41.76
CA LEU A 20 -50.70 7.38 40.56
C LEU A 20 -49.22 7.00 40.39
N HIS A 21 -48.93 6.02 39.52
CA HIS A 21 -47.56 5.74 39.09
C HIS A 21 -46.96 7.02 38.48
N PRO A 22 -45.82 7.54 38.97
CA PRO A 22 -45.14 8.66 38.33
C PRO A 22 -44.55 8.22 36.97
N PRO A 23 -44.50 9.13 35.97
CA PRO A 23 -44.17 8.77 34.60
C PRO A 23 -42.68 8.41 34.47
N LEU A 24 -42.39 7.11 34.40
CA LEU A 24 -41.06 6.60 34.03
C LEU A 24 -40.63 7.02 32.61
N THR A 25 -41.51 7.66 31.83
CA THR A 25 -41.28 8.01 30.41
C THR A 25 -40.20 9.07 30.21
N LEU A 26 -40.08 10.08 31.08
CA LEU A 26 -39.14 11.19 30.88
C LEU A 26 -37.68 10.74 31.12
N CYS A 27 -37.46 9.85 32.09
CA CYS A 27 -36.16 9.24 32.36
C CYS A 27 -35.72 8.31 31.21
N HIS A 28 -36.65 7.52 30.66
CA HIS A 28 -36.36 6.67 29.49
C HIS A 28 -36.01 7.51 28.24
N ILE A 29 -36.71 8.62 28.01
CA ILE A 29 -36.42 9.53 26.89
C ILE A 29 -35.03 10.17 27.08
N LEU A 30 -34.72 10.66 28.28
CA LEU A 30 -33.41 11.26 28.58
C LEU A 30 -32.26 10.25 28.47
N HIS A 31 -32.43 9.03 28.97
CA HIS A 31 -31.43 7.97 28.81
C HIS A 31 -31.25 7.56 27.34
N SER A 32 -32.32 7.52 26.55
CA SER A 32 -32.25 7.21 25.12
C SER A 32 -31.52 8.30 24.34
N LEU A 33 -31.79 9.58 24.63
CA LEU A 33 -31.12 10.70 24.00
C LEU A 33 -29.64 10.79 24.40
N LEU A 34 -29.31 10.59 25.68
CA LEU A 34 -27.92 10.53 26.13
C LEU A 34 -27.17 9.37 25.48
N ALA A 35 -27.78 8.19 25.38
CA ALA A 35 -27.18 7.05 24.69
C ALA A 35 -26.93 7.38 23.20
N PHE A 36 -27.87 8.04 22.53
CA PHE A 36 -27.72 8.47 21.14
C PHE A 36 -26.58 9.47 20.97
N LEU A 37 -26.50 10.51 21.81
CA LEU A 37 -25.41 11.49 21.79
C LEU A 37 -24.04 10.85 22.06
N ILE A 38 -23.99 9.86 22.95
CA ILE A 38 -22.78 9.10 23.27
C ILE A 38 -22.35 8.27 22.04
N VAL A 39 -23.27 7.56 21.39
CA VAL A 39 -22.98 6.77 20.19
C VAL A 39 -22.51 7.66 19.04
N GLU A 40 -23.17 8.79 18.80
CA GLU A 40 -22.76 9.77 17.77
C GLU A 40 -21.39 10.39 18.09
N TYR A 41 -21.12 10.69 19.35
CA TYR A 41 -19.81 11.18 19.79
C TYR A 41 -18.71 10.14 19.61
N TYR A 42 -18.95 8.88 19.98
CA TYR A 42 -17.97 7.80 19.76
C TYR A 42 -17.80 7.48 18.27
N PHE A 43 -18.86 7.51 17.47
CA PHE A 43 -18.78 7.36 16.01
C PHE A 43 -17.95 8.48 15.36
N PHE A 44 -18.19 9.73 15.78
CA PHE A 44 -17.41 10.90 15.35
C PHE A 44 -15.92 10.78 15.72
N LEU A 45 -15.61 10.29 16.93
CA LEU A 45 -14.23 10.06 17.37
C LEU A 45 -13.55 8.91 16.60
N ILE A 46 -14.25 7.81 16.33
CA ILE A 46 -13.72 6.67 15.56
C ILE A 46 -13.38 7.11 14.13
N ASN A 47 -14.27 7.85 13.46
CA ASN A 47 -14.08 8.32 12.09
C ASN A 47 -12.98 9.40 11.93
N ARG A 48 -12.51 10.02 13.02
CA ARG A 48 -11.41 11.00 12.97
C ARG A 48 -10.03 10.34 12.98
N SER A 49 -9.95 9.08 13.43
CA SER A 49 -8.68 8.35 13.61
C SER A 49 -8.31 7.45 12.43
N THR A 50 -9.25 7.13 11.55
CA THR A 50 -8.97 6.41 10.32
C THR A 50 -8.57 7.40 9.23
N SER A 51 -7.28 7.71 9.15
CA SER A 51 -6.74 8.35 7.94
C SER A 51 -7.17 7.53 6.73
N PRO A 52 -7.82 8.10 5.70
CA PRO A 52 -8.22 7.33 4.53
C PRO A 52 -6.97 6.66 3.96
N ILE A 53 -7.09 5.39 3.55
CA ILE A 53 -6.01 4.70 2.85
C ILE A 53 -5.82 5.44 1.53
N ILE A 54 -4.85 6.36 1.49
CA ILE A 54 -4.54 7.13 0.28
C ILE A 54 -3.94 6.14 -0.71
N PRO A 55 -4.60 5.85 -1.85
CA PRO A 55 -4.02 4.98 -2.84
C PRO A 55 -2.69 5.60 -3.29
N LYS A 56 -1.68 4.76 -3.46
CA LYS A 56 -0.38 5.23 -3.95
C LYS A 56 -0.59 5.89 -5.31
N MET A 57 -0.27 7.18 -5.41
CA MET A 57 -0.40 7.94 -6.65
C MET A 57 0.36 7.22 -7.79
N PRO A 58 -0.28 7.03 -8.96
CA PRO A 58 0.37 6.44 -10.11
C PRO A 58 1.51 7.33 -10.61
N TYR A 59 2.38 6.74 -11.44
CA TYR A 59 3.46 7.50 -12.05
C TYR A 59 2.90 8.51 -13.06
N LEU A 60 3.43 9.74 -13.07
CA LEU A 60 2.98 10.76 -14.01
C LEU A 60 3.43 10.42 -15.42
N ASP A 61 2.53 10.61 -16.38
CA ASP A 61 2.86 10.46 -17.79
C ASP A 61 3.93 11.48 -18.24
N VAL A 62 4.62 11.18 -19.34
CA VAL A 62 5.62 12.08 -19.92
C VAL A 62 4.97 13.40 -20.35
N GLU A 63 3.78 13.34 -20.95
CA GLU A 63 3.07 14.53 -21.47
C GLU A 63 2.68 15.48 -20.33
N THR A 64 2.04 14.94 -19.27
CA THR A 64 1.66 15.72 -18.09
C THR A 64 2.87 16.37 -17.44
N ARG A 65 4.00 15.67 -17.31
CA ARG A 65 5.23 16.28 -16.77
C ARG A 65 5.77 17.38 -17.67
N GLY A 66 5.68 17.22 -18.99
CA GLY A 66 6.10 18.24 -19.95
C GLY A 66 5.26 19.51 -19.80
N GLN A 67 3.94 19.34 -19.67
CA GLN A 67 3.01 20.44 -19.42
C GLN A 67 3.33 21.16 -18.10
N LEU A 68 3.56 20.41 -17.00
CA LEU A 68 3.95 20.98 -15.70
C LEU A 68 5.22 21.81 -15.81
N VAL A 69 6.26 21.27 -16.46
CA VAL A 69 7.53 21.97 -16.65
C VAL A 69 7.33 23.24 -17.49
N GLY A 70 6.56 23.18 -18.58
CA GLY A 70 6.24 24.34 -19.40
C GLY A 70 5.51 25.44 -18.62
N MET A 71 4.54 25.08 -17.78
CA MET A 71 3.85 26.02 -16.90
C MET A 71 4.79 26.66 -15.87
N CYS A 72 5.72 25.90 -15.30
CA CYS A 72 6.74 26.42 -14.39
C CYS A 72 7.69 27.39 -15.10
N GLN A 73 8.09 27.08 -16.33
CA GLN A 73 8.92 27.96 -17.16
C GLN A 73 8.19 29.26 -17.53
N ALA A 74 6.87 29.19 -17.72
CA ALA A 74 5.99 30.36 -17.88
C ALA A 74 5.78 31.17 -16.59
N ARG A 75 6.48 30.85 -15.50
CA ARG A 75 6.46 31.53 -14.19
C ARG A 75 5.11 31.49 -13.47
N LEU A 76 4.28 30.48 -13.74
CA LEU A 76 3.11 30.20 -12.91
C LEU A 76 3.54 29.68 -11.53
N SER A 77 2.76 29.99 -10.51
CA SER A 77 3.05 29.52 -9.14
C SER A 77 2.81 28.02 -9.04
N PHE A 78 3.64 27.30 -8.27
CA PHE A 78 3.48 25.84 -8.09
C PHE A 78 2.11 25.45 -7.55
N ARG A 79 1.50 26.31 -6.72
CA ARG A 79 0.16 26.11 -6.18
C ARG A 79 -0.92 26.20 -7.27
N ALA A 80 -0.85 27.22 -8.11
CA ALA A 80 -1.78 27.35 -9.23
C ALA A 80 -1.65 26.17 -10.21
N ILE A 81 -0.42 25.71 -10.46
CA ILE A 81 -0.16 24.55 -11.32
C ILE A 81 -0.72 23.27 -10.71
N ALA A 82 -0.53 23.07 -9.40
CA ALA A 82 -1.05 21.92 -8.66
C ALA A 82 -2.58 21.86 -8.71
N GLU A 83 -3.25 23.00 -8.47
CA GLU A 83 -4.70 23.14 -8.54
C GLU A 83 -5.23 22.91 -9.97
N LEU A 84 -4.54 23.42 -11.00
CA LEU A 84 -4.94 23.25 -12.39
C LEU A 84 -4.84 21.79 -12.90
N ASN A 85 -3.93 21.00 -12.34
CA ASN A 85 -3.65 19.64 -12.79
C ASN A 85 -4.16 18.56 -11.81
N ASP A 86 -4.87 18.95 -10.75
CA ASP A 86 -5.33 18.05 -9.67
C ASP A 86 -4.20 17.20 -9.06
N LEU A 87 -3.02 17.81 -8.89
CA LEU A 87 -1.84 17.14 -8.37
C LEU A 87 -1.43 17.68 -6.99
N PRO A 88 -0.81 16.84 -6.13
CA PRO A 88 -0.18 17.33 -4.93
C PRO A 88 0.91 18.35 -5.25
N LEU A 89 1.01 19.42 -4.44
CA LEU A 89 2.05 20.44 -4.56
C LEU A 89 3.47 19.83 -4.56
N THR A 90 3.67 18.79 -3.74
CA THR A 90 4.95 18.07 -3.63
C THR A 90 5.34 17.38 -4.95
N THR A 91 4.36 16.91 -5.71
CA THR A 91 4.57 16.28 -7.01
C THR A 91 5.04 17.30 -8.04
N VAL A 92 4.38 18.46 -8.10
CA VAL A 92 4.76 19.56 -9.00
C VAL A 92 6.19 20.02 -8.68
N TYR A 93 6.46 20.29 -7.40
CA TYR A 93 7.78 20.71 -6.94
C TYR A 93 8.87 19.69 -7.28
N LYS A 94 8.68 18.41 -6.91
CA LYS A 94 9.66 17.34 -7.19
C LYS A 94 9.89 17.13 -8.68
N THR A 95 8.83 17.27 -9.49
CA THR A 95 8.94 17.14 -10.95
C THR A 95 9.79 18.26 -11.53
N PHE A 96 9.53 19.50 -11.12
CA PHE A 96 10.30 20.65 -11.59
C PHE A 96 11.74 20.64 -11.08
N GLN A 97 11.96 20.29 -9.81
CA GLN A 97 13.30 20.12 -9.25
C GLN A 97 14.10 19.07 -10.04
N LYS A 98 13.51 17.90 -10.30
CA LYS A 98 14.16 16.86 -11.11
C LYS A 98 14.48 17.33 -12.52
N TYR A 99 13.60 18.13 -13.11
CA TYR A 99 13.85 18.75 -14.41
C TYR A 99 15.03 19.74 -14.36
N GLN A 100 15.17 20.54 -13.29
CA GLN A 100 16.33 21.42 -13.12
C GLN A 100 17.65 20.65 -12.96
N GLU A 101 17.63 19.53 -12.24
CA GLU A 101 18.82 18.70 -12.00
C GLU A 101 19.28 17.92 -13.25
N ILE A 102 18.34 17.36 -14.00
CA ILE A 102 18.62 16.41 -15.09
C ILE A 102 18.45 17.07 -16.48
N GLY A 103 17.59 18.07 -16.59
CA GLY A 103 17.21 18.72 -17.86
C GLY A 103 16.20 17.94 -18.71
N THR A 104 15.72 16.79 -18.25
CA THR A 104 14.82 15.93 -19.03
C THR A 104 13.51 15.64 -18.30
N VAL A 105 12.41 15.72 -19.04
CA VAL A 105 11.08 15.34 -18.56
C VAL A 105 10.89 13.83 -18.53
N THR A 106 11.61 13.09 -19.38
CA THR A 106 11.49 11.65 -19.53
C THR A 106 12.01 10.89 -18.31
N THR A 107 11.43 9.71 -18.09
CA THR A 107 11.85 8.85 -16.98
C THR A 107 13.15 8.15 -17.35
N GLN A 108 14.21 8.46 -16.61
CA GLN A 108 15.45 7.69 -16.73
C GLN A 108 15.22 6.23 -16.37
N LYS A 109 15.86 5.35 -17.13
CA LYS A 109 15.89 3.92 -16.84
C LYS A 109 16.50 3.71 -15.45
N LYS A 110 15.79 3.02 -14.57
CA LYS A 110 16.32 2.65 -13.26
C LYS A 110 17.52 1.73 -13.45
N THR A 111 18.60 2.02 -12.72
CA THR A 111 19.68 1.04 -12.53
C THR A 111 19.11 -0.11 -11.71
N GLY A 112 19.04 -1.30 -12.31
CA GLY A 112 18.63 -2.50 -11.61
C GLY A 112 19.63 -2.91 -10.53
N ARG A 113 19.34 -4.00 -9.82
CA ARG A 113 20.33 -4.61 -8.91
C ARG A 113 21.58 -4.99 -9.72
N PRO A 114 22.79 -4.64 -9.25
CA PRO A 114 24.01 -5.05 -9.94
C PRO A 114 24.08 -6.58 -10.04
N THR A 115 24.58 -7.06 -11.18
CA THR A 115 24.77 -8.49 -11.40
C THR A 115 25.89 -9.01 -10.50
N LYS A 116 25.83 -10.32 -10.18
CA LYS A 116 26.89 -10.96 -9.39
C LYS A 116 28.21 -11.09 -10.17
N LEU A 117 28.13 -11.13 -11.50
CA LEU A 117 29.28 -11.09 -12.39
C LEU A 117 29.69 -9.64 -12.61
N ASN A 118 30.95 -9.34 -12.33
CA ASN A 118 31.58 -8.06 -12.61
C ASN A 118 32.15 -8.05 -14.04
N ASP A 119 32.59 -6.88 -14.51
CA ASP A 119 33.17 -6.72 -15.85
C ASP A 119 34.39 -7.62 -16.08
N CYS A 120 35.23 -7.81 -15.06
CA CYS A 120 36.37 -8.73 -15.12
C CYS A 120 35.94 -10.19 -15.32
N ASP A 121 34.92 -10.63 -14.57
CA ASP A 121 34.39 -12.00 -14.71
C ASP A 121 33.75 -12.19 -16.08
N TRP A 122 33.10 -11.15 -16.60
CA TRP A 122 32.52 -11.15 -17.93
C TRP A 122 33.60 -11.25 -19.01
N GLN A 123 34.71 -10.53 -18.87
CA GLN A 123 35.88 -10.67 -19.75
C GLN A 123 36.47 -12.08 -19.67
N GLN A 124 36.61 -12.66 -18.48
CA GLN A 124 37.08 -14.03 -18.32
C GLN A 124 36.15 -15.02 -19.02
N LEU A 125 34.84 -14.90 -18.80
CA LEU A 125 33.82 -15.73 -19.44
C LEU A 125 33.89 -15.62 -20.98
N SER A 126 34.05 -14.40 -21.51
CA SER A 126 34.19 -14.16 -22.95
C SER A 126 35.41 -14.84 -23.58
N ARG A 127 36.49 -15.04 -22.81
CA ARG A 127 37.71 -15.74 -23.25
C ARG A 127 37.59 -17.26 -23.15
N ILE A 128 36.89 -17.77 -22.14
CA ILE A 128 36.69 -19.21 -21.91
C ILE A 128 35.76 -19.81 -22.96
N ILE A 129 34.60 -19.19 -23.21
CA ILE A 129 33.56 -19.73 -24.11
C ILE A 129 34.09 -20.18 -25.49
N PRO A 130 34.85 -19.36 -26.25
CA PRO A 130 35.30 -19.78 -27.58
C PRO A 130 36.31 -20.93 -27.54
N ARG A 131 37.13 -21.02 -26.48
CA ARG A 131 38.13 -22.09 -26.31
C ARG A 131 37.48 -23.40 -25.87
N CYS A 132 36.34 -23.33 -25.19
CA CYS A 132 35.75 -24.42 -24.46
C CYS A 132 34.32 -24.77 -24.93
N ARG A 133 34.05 -24.79 -26.25
CA ARG A 133 32.69 -24.97 -26.83
C ARG A 133 32.00 -26.30 -26.46
N ARG A 134 32.76 -27.32 -26.03
CA ARG A 134 32.25 -28.64 -25.63
C ARG A 134 32.12 -28.83 -24.12
N LEU A 135 32.56 -27.85 -23.32
CA LEU A 135 32.46 -27.94 -21.86
C LEU A 135 31.03 -27.66 -21.41
N SER A 136 30.60 -28.36 -20.37
CA SER A 136 29.31 -28.08 -19.72
C SER A 136 29.37 -26.76 -18.95
N VAL A 137 28.21 -26.15 -18.69
CA VAL A 137 28.12 -24.91 -17.90
C VAL A 137 28.73 -25.08 -16.50
N ALA A 138 28.61 -26.27 -15.90
CA ALA A 138 29.22 -26.57 -14.60
C ALA A 138 30.76 -26.55 -14.66
N GLN A 139 31.36 -27.08 -15.73
CA GLN A 139 32.80 -27.03 -15.95
C GLN A 139 33.28 -25.61 -16.24
N VAL A 140 32.49 -24.83 -16.99
CA VAL A 140 32.79 -23.39 -17.19
C VAL A 140 32.76 -22.66 -15.85
N ALA A 141 31.79 -22.96 -14.97
CA ALA A 141 31.72 -22.38 -13.63
C ALA A 141 32.95 -22.68 -12.78
N SER A 142 33.48 -23.91 -12.84
CA SER A 142 34.71 -24.26 -12.11
C SER A 142 35.97 -23.58 -12.65
N LEU A 143 35.95 -23.10 -13.89
CA LEU A 143 37.06 -22.34 -14.48
C LEU A 143 37.00 -20.84 -14.18
N MET A 144 35.88 -20.35 -13.63
CA MET A 144 35.72 -18.96 -13.23
C MET A 144 36.35 -18.73 -11.86
N THR A 145 36.92 -17.53 -11.64
CA THR A 145 37.40 -17.11 -10.31
C THR A 145 36.25 -16.75 -9.37
N SER A 146 35.14 -16.27 -9.93
CA SER A 146 33.96 -15.86 -9.18
C SER A 146 33.06 -17.06 -8.81
N LEU A 147 32.64 -17.12 -7.54
CA LEU A 147 31.66 -18.11 -7.07
C LEU A 147 30.25 -17.75 -7.55
N VAL A 148 29.89 -18.16 -8.76
CA VAL A 148 28.62 -17.83 -9.41
C VAL A 148 27.84 -19.10 -9.74
N SER A 149 26.51 -19.06 -9.64
CA SER A 149 25.67 -20.21 -9.97
C SER A 149 25.73 -20.54 -11.46
N THR A 150 25.62 -21.82 -11.80
CA THR A 150 25.58 -22.30 -13.18
C THR A 150 24.48 -21.61 -13.99
N GLN A 151 23.30 -21.37 -13.39
CA GLN A 151 22.20 -20.67 -14.04
C GLN A 151 22.56 -19.22 -14.40
N THR A 152 23.33 -18.53 -13.56
CA THR A 152 23.75 -17.15 -13.85
C THR A 152 24.72 -17.13 -15.02
N ILE A 153 25.68 -18.07 -15.04
CA ILE A 153 26.63 -18.22 -16.15
C ILE A 153 25.90 -18.55 -17.45
N GLN A 154 24.92 -19.46 -17.42
CA GLN A 154 24.10 -19.79 -18.59
C GLN A 154 23.36 -18.56 -19.13
N ARG A 155 22.74 -17.75 -18.27
CA ARG A 155 22.08 -16.50 -18.67
C ARG A 155 23.04 -15.53 -19.36
N GLU A 156 24.27 -15.38 -18.84
CA GLU A 156 25.27 -14.52 -19.48
C GLU A 156 25.78 -15.08 -20.82
N ILE A 157 25.97 -16.40 -20.92
CA ILE A 157 26.31 -17.07 -22.19
C ILE A 157 25.23 -16.81 -23.26
N HIS A 158 23.96 -16.84 -22.87
CA HIS A 158 22.84 -16.55 -23.77
C HIS A 158 22.84 -15.08 -24.21
N LYS A 159 23.12 -14.14 -23.30
CA LYS A 159 23.27 -12.71 -23.65
C LYS A 159 24.42 -12.47 -24.65
N LEU A 160 25.48 -13.27 -24.57
CA LEU A 160 26.59 -13.27 -25.55
C LEU A 160 26.21 -13.89 -26.91
N GLY A 161 24.98 -14.37 -27.07
CA GLY A 161 24.50 -15.00 -28.31
C GLY A 161 25.02 -16.42 -28.54
N LYS A 162 25.67 -17.03 -27.55
CA LYS A 162 26.33 -18.35 -27.69
C LYS A 162 25.41 -19.49 -27.24
N HIS A 163 24.35 -19.70 -28.02
CA HIS A 163 23.33 -20.73 -27.77
C HIS A 163 23.78 -22.16 -28.14
N SER A 164 24.75 -22.30 -29.06
CA SER A 164 25.20 -23.57 -29.60
C SER A 164 26.45 -24.10 -28.85
N GLN A 165 26.26 -24.74 -27.71
CA GLN A 165 27.30 -25.65 -27.19
C GLN A 165 27.19 -26.97 -27.93
N ILE A 166 28.32 -27.49 -28.40
CA ILE A 166 28.35 -28.79 -29.08
C ILE A 166 28.23 -29.85 -27.99
N ALA A 167 27.24 -30.75 -28.11
CA ALA A 167 27.07 -31.84 -27.17
C ALA A 167 28.37 -32.65 -27.03
N PRO A 168 28.76 -33.03 -25.80
CA PRO A 168 29.93 -33.87 -25.59
C PRO A 168 29.76 -35.21 -26.30
N LYS A 169 30.87 -35.83 -26.72
CA LYS A 169 30.83 -37.18 -27.30
C LYS A 169 30.30 -38.17 -26.26
N LYS A 170 29.39 -39.06 -26.66
CA LYS A 170 28.89 -40.14 -25.80
C LYS A 170 30.09 -41.01 -25.36
N PRO A 171 30.26 -41.29 -24.05
CA PRO A 171 31.28 -42.23 -23.61
C PRO A 171 30.98 -43.61 -24.21
N TYR A 172 32.02 -44.29 -24.68
CA TYR A 172 31.92 -45.69 -25.05
C TYR A 172 31.83 -46.48 -23.74
N LEU A 173 30.70 -47.16 -23.54
CA LEU A 173 30.50 -48.13 -22.44
C LEU A 173 31.11 -49.46 -22.83
#